data_AF-A0A5J4UW22-F1
#
_entry.id   AF-A0A5J4UW22-F1
#
_cell.length_a   1.000
_cell.length_b   1.000
_cell.length_c   1.000
_cell.angle_alpha   90.00
_cell.angle_beta   90.00
_cell.angle_gamma   90.00
#
_symmetry.space_group_name_H-M   'P 1'
#
loop_
_entity.id
_entity.type
_entity.pdbx_description
1 polymer ?
#
loop_
_entity_poly.entity_id
_entity_poly.type
_entity_poly.pdbx_seq_one_letter_code
_entity_poly.pdbx_strand_id
1 'polypeptide(L)'
;MSPAGYTLRIRCRNFPGLVSNSCIDCIDSWSEDALISVANVFLAEIDLLDDHRDGIVSHMVHVHQSMQHFNDEFYLKLRKHNYVTPKNYLDYISNYKKMLRDNREKFAEQALHLKEGVDKLINASTEVDTMNEKLREQKKVTDEQSRQCDDLVKQIE
;
A
#
# COMPACT_ATOMS: atom_id res chain seq x y z
N MET A 1 34.76 1.57 -12.58
CA MET A 1 35.41 1.36 -11.26
C MET A 1 35.00 2.50 -10.34
N SER A 2 34.78 2.28 -9.05
CA SER A 2 34.39 3.39 -8.16
C SER A 2 35.56 4.34 -7.92
N PRO A 3 35.36 5.68 -8.05
CA PRO A 3 36.36 6.66 -7.64
C PRO A 3 36.49 6.79 -6.12
N ALA A 4 35.57 6.18 -5.35
CA ALA A 4 35.65 6.18 -3.90
C ALA A 4 36.87 5.38 -3.39
N GLY A 5 37.66 6.02 -2.52
CA GLY A 5 38.85 5.41 -1.92
C GLY A 5 40.09 5.43 -2.83
N TYR A 6 41.07 4.59 -2.51
CA TYR A 6 42.41 4.60 -3.14
C TYR A 6 42.58 3.53 -4.24
N THR A 7 41.66 2.58 -4.35
CA THR A 7 41.78 1.40 -5.23
C THR A 7 41.91 1.79 -6.70
N LEU A 8 41.09 2.72 -7.18
CA LEU A 8 41.16 3.20 -8.57
C LEU A 8 42.53 3.83 -8.86
N ARG A 9 42.99 4.72 -7.97
CA ARG A 9 44.31 5.39 -8.08
C ARG A 9 45.45 4.38 -8.16
N ILE A 10 45.45 3.36 -7.30
CA ILE A 10 46.48 2.32 -7.28
C ILE A 10 46.47 1.54 -8.61
N ARG A 11 45.30 1.18 -9.13
CA ARG A 11 45.17 0.46 -10.40
C ARG A 11 45.65 1.30 -11.59
N CYS A 12 45.29 2.57 -11.66
CA CYS A 12 45.76 3.46 -12.72
C CYS A 12 47.29 3.64 -12.70
N ARG A 13 47.92 3.64 -11.51
CA ARG A 13 49.40 3.66 -11.38
C ARG A 13 50.04 2.35 -11.83
N ASN A 14 49.46 1.21 -11.46
CA ASN A 14 50.01 -0.10 -11.80
C ASN A 14 49.81 -0.45 -13.28
N PHE A 15 48.77 0.09 -13.92
CA PHE A 15 48.42 -0.20 -15.31
C PHE A 15 48.14 1.10 -16.10
N PRO A 16 49.18 1.77 -16.62
CA PRO A 16 49.03 3.06 -17.33
C PRO A 16 48.10 3.00 -18.56
N GLY A 17 47.99 1.83 -19.20
CA GLY A 17 47.08 1.58 -20.32
C GLY A 17 45.60 1.87 -20.02
N LEU A 18 45.18 1.79 -18.74
CA LEU A 18 43.83 2.14 -18.28
C LEU A 18 43.51 3.64 -18.36
N VAL A 19 44.51 4.48 -18.57
CA VAL A 19 44.31 5.92 -18.72
C VAL A 19 44.71 6.35 -20.12
N SER A 20 45.77 5.74 -20.70
CA SER A 20 46.27 6.14 -22.01
C SER A 20 45.49 5.56 -23.19
N ASN A 21 44.86 4.39 -23.05
CA ASN A 21 44.26 3.63 -24.16
C ASN A 21 42.76 3.35 -24.00
N SER A 22 42.08 4.04 -23.07
CA SER A 22 40.64 3.90 -22.85
C SER A 22 39.96 5.24 -22.69
N CYS A 23 38.72 5.34 -23.17
CA CYS A 23 37.86 6.49 -22.91
C CYS A 23 37.33 6.42 -21.47
N ILE A 24 37.55 7.47 -20.70
CA ILE A 24 37.03 7.59 -19.33
C ILE A 24 35.64 8.20 -19.41
N ASP A 25 34.64 7.42 -19.05
CA ASP A 25 33.28 7.88 -18.83
C ASP A 25 33.01 7.95 -17.32
N CYS A 26 32.69 9.15 -16.84
CA CYS A 26 32.43 9.43 -15.43
C CYS A 26 30.92 9.46 -15.21
N ILE A 27 30.39 8.38 -14.63
CA ILE A 27 28.98 8.31 -14.24
C ILE A 27 28.83 8.91 -12.86
N ASP A 28 28.28 10.13 -12.82
CA ASP A 28 27.95 10.82 -11.58
C ASP A 28 26.62 10.35 -10.98
N SER A 29 26.31 10.87 -9.80
CA SER A 29 24.99 10.68 -9.20
C SER A 29 23.91 11.29 -10.10
N TRP A 30 22.74 10.67 -10.13
CA TRP A 30 21.63 11.18 -10.95
C TRP A 30 21.21 12.59 -10.52
N SER A 31 21.06 13.48 -11.50
CA SER A 31 20.48 14.80 -11.29
C SER A 31 19.01 14.69 -10.87
N GLU A 32 18.47 15.78 -10.33
CA GLU A 32 17.05 15.85 -9.97
C GLU A 32 16.16 15.51 -11.17
N ASP A 33 16.44 16.09 -12.34
CA ASP A 33 15.70 15.82 -13.58
C ASP A 33 15.75 14.34 -13.99
N ALA A 34 16.91 13.69 -13.82
CA ALA A 34 17.06 12.28 -14.10
C ALA A 34 16.22 11.42 -13.12
N LEU A 35 16.20 11.78 -11.83
CA LEU A 35 15.40 11.10 -10.82
C LEU A 35 13.90 11.26 -11.08
N ILE A 36 13.46 12.45 -11.51
CA ILE A 36 12.08 12.74 -11.91
C ILE A 36 11.71 11.90 -13.14
N SER A 37 12.55 11.93 -14.18
CA SER A 37 12.30 11.18 -15.41
C SER A 37 12.20 9.68 -15.15
N VAL A 38 13.10 9.12 -14.33
CA VAL A 38 13.07 7.70 -13.97
C VAL A 38 11.82 7.39 -13.15
N ALA A 39 11.48 8.20 -12.15
CA ALA A 39 10.26 7.98 -11.37
C ALA A 39 9.00 8.00 -12.25
N ASN A 40 8.90 8.96 -13.18
CA ASN A 40 7.77 9.05 -14.10
C ASN A 40 7.63 7.79 -14.98
N VAL A 41 8.73 7.33 -15.58
CA VAL A 41 8.72 6.11 -16.41
C VAL A 41 8.31 4.90 -15.59
N PHE A 42 8.88 4.73 -14.40
CA PHE A 42 8.57 3.56 -13.57
C PHE A 42 7.15 3.64 -12.99
N LEU A 43 6.66 4.81 -12.59
CA LEU A 43 5.30 4.97 -12.04
C LEU A 43 4.21 4.99 -13.12
N ALA A 44 4.55 5.10 -14.41
CA ALA A 44 3.58 5.06 -15.51
C ALA A 44 2.79 3.74 -15.56
N GLU A 45 3.40 2.64 -15.14
CA GLU A 45 2.75 1.32 -15.08
C GLU A 45 1.66 1.21 -14.00
N ILE A 46 1.61 2.17 -13.07
CA ILE A 46 0.71 2.14 -11.92
C ILE A 46 -0.44 3.11 -12.15
N ASP A 47 -1.65 2.61 -11.92
CA ASP A 47 -2.85 3.42 -11.82
C ASP A 47 -2.77 4.30 -10.56
N LEU A 48 -2.34 5.54 -10.74
CA LEU A 48 -2.31 6.59 -9.72
C LEU A 48 -3.27 7.69 -10.18
N LEU A 49 -3.96 8.33 -9.23
CA LEU A 49 -4.72 9.55 -9.54
C LEU A 49 -3.77 10.61 -10.10
N ASP A 50 -4.10 11.14 -11.27
CA ASP A 50 -3.23 12.07 -12.01
C ASP A 50 -2.88 13.31 -11.18
N ASP A 51 -3.83 13.82 -10.39
CA ASP A 51 -3.64 14.98 -9.50
C ASP A 51 -2.56 14.80 -8.42
N HIS A 52 -2.23 13.54 -8.08
CA HIS A 52 -1.26 13.23 -7.02
C HIS A 52 0.08 12.75 -7.55
N ARG A 53 0.17 12.45 -8.85
CA ARG A 53 1.36 11.85 -9.46
C ARG A 53 2.60 12.73 -9.28
N ASP A 54 2.49 14.02 -9.61
CA ASP A 54 3.60 14.95 -9.52
C ASP A 54 4.07 15.15 -8.07
N GLY A 55 3.14 15.21 -7.12
CA GLY A 55 3.45 15.29 -5.69
C GLY A 55 4.19 14.05 -5.18
N ILE A 56 3.76 12.86 -5.61
CA ILE A 56 4.43 11.59 -5.27
C ILE A 56 5.85 11.56 -5.84
N VAL A 57 6.01 11.91 -7.12
CA VAL A 57 7.33 11.94 -7.79
C VAL A 57 8.27 12.92 -7.10
N SER A 58 7.81 14.15 -6.87
CA SER A 58 8.59 15.18 -6.17
C SER A 58 9.03 14.70 -4.78
N HIS A 59 8.12 14.07 -4.03
CA HIS A 59 8.44 13.51 -2.72
C HIS A 59 9.46 12.37 -2.80
N MET A 60 9.35 11.46 -3.76
CA MET A 60 10.30 10.36 -3.94
C MET A 60 11.72 10.87 -4.21
N VAL A 61 11.83 11.88 -5.08
CA VAL A 61 13.10 12.53 -5.41
C VAL A 61 13.70 13.20 -4.17
N HIS A 62 12.88 13.97 -3.45
CA HIS A 62 13.29 14.65 -2.22
C HIS A 62 13.82 13.65 -1.17
N VAL A 63 13.10 12.55 -0.93
CA VAL A 63 13.54 11.52 0.02
C VAL A 63 14.88 10.93 -0.40
N HIS A 64 15.07 10.60 -1.68
CA HIS A 64 16.33 10.03 -2.15
C HIS A 64 17.51 11.00 -1.98
N GLN A 65 17.31 12.28 -2.33
CA GLN A 65 18.33 13.31 -2.16
C GLN A 65 18.66 13.56 -0.68
N SER A 66 17.65 13.55 0.20
CA SER A 66 17.86 13.74 1.64
C SER A 66 18.77 12.67 2.26
N MET A 67 18.86 11.47 1.67
CA MET A 67 19.75 10.41 2.16
C MET A 67 21.23 10.81 2.12
N GLN A 68 21.64 11.70 1.21
CA GLN A 68 23.02 12.20 1.18
C GLN A 68 23.34 12.95 2.48
N HIS A 69 22.46 13.85 2.90
CA HIS A 69 22.60 14.59 4.16
C HIS A 69 22.67 13.66 5.37
N PHE A 70 21.80 12.65 5.43
CA PHE A 70 21.82 11.67 6.52
C PHE A 70 23.08 10.80 6.53
N ASN A 71 23.65 10.48 5.37
CA ASN A 71 24.92 9.75 5.29
C ASN A 71 26.08 10.58 5.83
N ASP A 72 26.10 11.88 5.57
CA ASP A 72 27.12 12.79 6.10
C ASP A 72 27.03 12.86 7.62
N GLU A 73 25.83 13.02 8.17
CA GLU A 73 25.62 12.96 9.62
C GLU A 73 26.05 11.62 10.22
N PHE A 74 25.70 10.52 9.55
CA PHE A 74 26.03 9.18 10.00
C PHE A 74 27.56 8.98 10.04
N TYR A 75 28.27 9.50 9.04
CA TYR A 75 29.73 9.49 9.03
C TYR A 75 30.31 10.32 10.18
N LEU A 76 29.77 11.50 10.45
CA LEU A 76 30.25 12.35 11.55
C LEU A 76 30.11 11.65 12.91
N LYS A 77 29.01 10.92 13.12
CA LYS A 77 28.69 10.25 14.39
C LYS A 77 29.45 8.93 14.57
N LEU A 78 29.51 8.09 13.53
CA LEU A 78 29.98 6.70 13.65
C LEU A 78 31.24 6.40 12.86
N ARG A 79 31.76 7.37 12.08
CA ARG A 79 32.93 7.22 11.20
C ARG A 79 32.81 6.02 10.24
N LYS A 80 31.59 5.67 9.86
CA LYS A 80 31.26 4.62 8.89
C LYS A 80 30.65 5.27 7.64
N HIS A 81 31.14 4.88 6.47
CA HIS A 81 30.60 5.33 5.20
C HIS A 81 29.41 4.46 4.79
N ASN A 82 28.28 5.11 4.53
CA ASN A 82 27.15 4.53 3.80
C ASN A 82 27.11 5.16 2.40
N TYR A 83 26.75 4.37 1.40
CA TYR A 83 26.68 4.81 0.02
C TYR A 83 25.25 4.66 -0.49
N VAL A 84 24.70 5.76 -0.99
CA VAL A 84 23.44 5.77 -1.72
C VAL A 84 23.78 5.65 -3.20
N THR A 85 23.13 4.72 -3.88
CA THR A 85 23.34 4.48 -5.31
C THR A 85 22.01 4.61 -6.06
N PRO A 86 22.02 4.86 -7.38
CA PRO A 86 20.80 4.84 -8.18
C PRO A 86 20.01 3.54 -8.06
N LYS A 87 20.69 2.41 -7.80
CA LYS A 87 20.02 1.14 -7.51
C LYS A 87 19.08 1.24 -6.30
N ASN A 88 19.52 1.91 -5.23
CA ASN A 88 18.69 2.12 -4.05
C ASN A 88 17.41 2.90 -4.38
N TYR A 89 17.47 3.84 -5.34
CA TYR A 89 16.30 4.58 -5.81
C TYR A 89 15.32 3.68 -6.58
N LEU A 90 15.83 2.83 -7.47
CA LEU A 90 15.01 1.87 -8.20
C LEU A 90 14.37 0.83 -7.27
N ASP A 91 15.12 0.34 -6.28
CA ASP A 91 14.62 -0.56 -5.25
C ASP A 91 13.54 0.15 -4.39
N TYR A 92 13.73 1.42 -4.07
CA TYR A 92 12.74 2.24 -3.36
C TYR A 92 11.43 2.36 -4.15
N ILE A 93 11.49 2.72 -5.44
CA ILE A 93 10.31 2.80 -6.30
C ILE A 93 9.62 1.43 -6.38
N SER A 94 10.38 0.36 -6.57
CA SER A 94 9.87 -1.02 -6.65
C SER A 94 9.14 -1.44 -5.36
N ASN A 95 9.72 -1.10 -4.21
CA ASN A 95 9.10 -1.35 -2.90
C ASN A 95 7.81 -0.54 -2.73
N TYR A 96 7.79 0.72 -3.18
CA TYR A 96 6.56 1.51 -3.19
C TYR A 96 5.47 0.85 -4.04
N LYS A 97 5.80 0.38 -5.25
CA LYS A 97 4.83 -0.32 -6.12
C LYS A 97 4.21 -1.52 -5.41
N LYS A 98 5.08 -2.36 -4.82
CA LYS A 98 4.67 -3.55 -4.09
C LYS A 98 3.75 -3.19 -2.92
N MET A 99 4.19 -2.27 -2.08
CA MET A 99 3.42 -1.83 -0.92
C MET A 99 2.06 -1.25 -1.30
N LEU A 100 1.99 -0.47 -2.38
CA LEU A 100 0.73 0.10 -2.85
C LEU A 100 -0.24 -0.99 -3.31
N ARG A 101 0.23 -1.96 -4.10
CA ARG A 101 -0.59 -3.10 -4.54
C ARG A 101 -1.09 -3.90 -3.35
N ASP A 102 -0.18 -4.31 -2.46
CA ASP A 102 -0.52 -5.16 -1.31
C ASP A 102 -1.54 -4.45 -0.38
N ASN A 103 -1.42 -3.13 -0.19
CA ASN A 103 -2.40 -2.35 0.57
C ASN A 103 -3.74 -2.22 -0.15
N ARG A 104 -3.76 -2.01 -1.47
CA ARG A 104 -5.01 -1.95 -2.25
C ARG A 104 -5.78 -3.26 -2.17
N GLU A 105 -5.09 -4.39 -2.33
CA GLU A 105 -5.70 -5.73 -2.20
C GLU A 105 -6.30 -5.92 -0.81
N LYS A 106 -5.53 -5.59 0.24
CA LYS A 106 -6.00 -5.67 1.63
C LYS A 106 -7.24 -4.79 1.88
N PHE A 107 -7.25 -3.55 1.40
CA PHE A 107 -8.39 -2.66 1.58
C PHE A 107 -9.62 -3.09 0.77
N ALA A 108 -9.41 -3.63 -0.43
CA ALA A 108 -10.50 -4.19 -1.24
C ALA A 108 -11.15 -5.39 -0.54
N GLU A 109 -10.35 -6.29 0.03
CA GLU A 109 -10.85 -7.43 0.81
C GLU A 109 -11.65 -6.96 2.05
N GLN A 110 -11.11 -5.99 2.80
CA GLN A 110 -11.79 -5.43 3.96
C GLN A 110 -13.11 -4.74 3.59
N ALA A 111 -13.14 -4.00 2.47
CA ALA A 111 -14.34 -3.36 1.97
C ALA A 111 -15.39 -4.39 1.54
N LEU A 112 -14.98 -5.47 0.86
CA LEU A 112 -15.87 -6.56 0.48
C LEU A 112 -16.47 -7.25 1.71
N HIS A 113 -15.64 -7.60 2.69
CA HIS A 113 -16.10 -8.24 3.92
C HIS A 113 -17.09 -7.34 4.68
N LEU A 114 -16.83 -6.03 4.75
CA LEU A 114 -17.75 -5.08 5.38
C LEU A 114 -19.08 -5.02 4.64
N LYS A 115 -19.05 -4.97 3.30
CA LYS A 115 -20.26 -4.98 2.47
C LYS A 115 -21.10 -6.23 2.71
N GLU A 116 -20.48 -7.41 2.68
CA GLU A 116 -21.16 -8.68 2.96
C GLU A 116 -21.74 -8.71 4.38
N GLY A 117 -21.03 -8.13 5.35
CA GLY A 117 -21.53 -7.98 6.72
C GLY A 117 -22.78 -7.10 6.78
N VAL A 118 -22.79 -5.96 6.08
CA VAL A 118 -23.95 -5.07 5.99
C VAL A 118 -25.13 -5.77 5.30
N ASP A 119 -24.88 -6.47 4.19
CA ASP A 119 -25.93 -7.21 3.46
C ASP A 119 -26.57 -8.29 4.35
N LYS A 120 -25.76 -9.01 5.16
CA LYS A 120 -26.27 -9.97 6.14
C LYS A 120 -27.12 -9.32 7.22
N LEU A 121 -26.74 -8.14 7.72
CA LEU A 121 -27.54 -7.39 8.70
C LEU A 121 -28.88 -6.94 8.12
N ILE A 122 -28.89 -6.48 6.88
CA ILE A 122 -30.13 -6.11 6.17
C ILE A 122 -31.04 -7.33 6.03
N ASN A 123 -30.51 -8.47 5.58
CA ASN A 123 -31.28 -9.70 5.45
C ASN A 123 -31.88 -10.16 6.79
N ALA A 124 -31.07 -10.18 7.86
CA ALA A 124 -31.55 -10.53 9.19
C ALA A 124 -32.67 -9.59 9.68
N SER A 125 -32.57 -8.29 9.41
CA SER A 125 -33.64 -7.33 9.73
C SER A 125 -34.94 -7.69 9.00
N THR A 126 -34.86 -7.99 7.69
CA THR A 126 -36.05 -8.39 6.92
C THR A 126 -36.65 -9.70 7.41
N GLU A 127 -35.82 -10.68 7.80
CA GLU A 127 -36.29 -11.94 8.38
C GLU A 127 -37.01 -11.72 9.71
N VAL A 128 -36.48 -10.86 10.58
CA VAL A 128 -37.12 -10.49 11.85
C VAL A 128 -38.47 -9.83 11.61
N ASP A 129 -38.57 -8.92 10.64
CA ASP A 129 -39.84 -8.27 10.29
C ASP A 129 -40.88 -9.30 9.81
N THR A 130 -40.49 -10.23 8.94
CA THR A 130 -41.40 -11.29 8.48
C THR A 130 -41.82 -12.25 9.60
N MET A 131 -40.93 -12.54 10.55
CA MET A 131 -41.21 -13.40 11.69
C MET A 131 -42.19 -12.72 12.66
N ASN A 132 -42.02 -11.42 12.91
CA ASN A 132 -42.93 -10.63 13.72
C ASN A 132 -44.35 -10.60 13.13
N GLU A 133 -44.49 -10.49 11.81
CA GLU A 133 -45.79 -10.54 11.14
C GLU A 133 -46.46 -11.90 11.32
N LYS A 134 -45.72 -13.00 11.08
CA LYS A 134 -46.22 -14.37 11.31
C LYS A 134 -46.63 -14.60 12.77
N LEU A 135 -45.84 -14.11 13.73
CA LEU A 135 -46.14 -14.19 15.16
C LEU A 135 -47.45 -13.48 15.51
N ARG A 136 -47.70 -12.31 14.91
CA ARG A 136 -48.96 -11.57 15.11
C ARG A 136 -50.16 -12.35 14.59
N GLU A 137 -50.05 -12.97 13.42
CA GLU A 137 -51.12 -13.81 12.87
C GLU A 137 -51.38 -15.04 13.74
N GLN A 138 -50.33 -15.76 14.12
CA GLN A 138 -50.45 -16.95 14.98
C GLN A 138 -51.07 -16.60 16.34
N LYS A 139 -50.70 -15.48 16.93
CA LYS A 139 -51.27 -15.03 18.21
C LYS A 139 -52.78 -14.82 18.14
N LYS A 140 -53.29 -14.22 17.05
CA LYS A 140 -54.75 -14.07 16.84
C LYS A 140 -55.46 -15.43 16.78
N VAL A 141 -54.88 -16.40 16.08
CA VAL A 141 -55.44 -17.75 15.96
C VAL A 141 -55.45 -18.46 17.33
N THR A 142 -54.36 -18.37 18.08
CA THR A 142 -54.27 -18.97 19.42
C THR A 142 -55.25 -18.32 20.40
N ASP A 143 -55.38 -17.00 20.40
CA ASP A 143 -56.33 -16.29 21.27
C ASP A 143 -57.79 -16.69 20.96
N GLU A 144 -58.13 -16.84 19.67
CA GLU A 144 -59.45 -17.30 19.24
C GLU A 144 -59.72 -18.75 19.67
N GLN A 145 -58.75 -19.65 19.45
CA GLN A 145 -58.87 -21.04 19.90
C GLN A 145 -58.99 -21.15 21.43
N SER A 146 -58.26 -20.31 22.17
CA SER A 146 -58.37 -20.27 23.64
C SER A 146 -59.78 -19.86 24.07
N ARG A 147 -60.36 -18.83 23.45
CA ARG A 147 -61.76 -18.42 23.72
C ARG A 147 -62.75 -19.54 23.43
N GLN A 148 -62.60 -20.22 22.30
CA GLN A 148 -63.47 -21.34 21.93
C GLN A 148 -63.37 -22.49 22.95
N CYS A 149 -62.17 -22.81 23.42
CA CYS A 149 -61.98 -23.76 24.51
C CYS A 149 -62.65 -23.30 25.81
N ASP A 150 -62.47 -22.04 26.22
CA ASP A 150 -63.07 -21.50 27.45
C ASP A 150 -64.60 -21.53 27.41
N ASP A 151 -65.21 -21.25 26.25
CA ASP A 151 -66.66 -21.31 26.08
C ASP A 151 -67.20 -22.74 26.07
N LEU A 152 -66.45 -23.71 25.52
CA LEU A 152 -66.79 -25.14 25.63
C LEU A 152 -66.74 -25.62 27.07
N VAL A 153 -65.76 -25.18 27.87
CA VAL A 153 -65.67 -25.54 29.30
C VAL A 153 -66.90 -25.04 30.07
N LYS A 154 -67.36 -23.80 29.80
CA LYS A 154 -68.58 -23.24 30.42
C LYS A 154 -69.88 -23.95 30.02
N GLN A 155 -69.90 -24.68 28.91
CA GLN A 155 -71.07 -25.49 28.52
C GLN A 155 -71.11 -26.86 29.21
N ILE A 156 -70.00 -27.29 29.80
CA ILE A 156 -69.85 -28.59 30.49
C ILE A 156 -70.07 -28.43 32.01
N GLU A 157 -69.84 -27.23 32.57
CA GLU A 157 -70.27 -26.82 33.92
C GLU A 157 -71.75 -26.44 34.00
#